data_AF-A0AAU7CBZ3-F1
#
_entry.id   AF-A0AAU7CBZ3-F1
#
_cell.length_a   1.000
_cell.length_b   1.000
_cell.length_c   1.000
_cell.angle_alpha   90.00
_cell.angle_beta   90.00
_cell.angle_gamma   90.00
#
_symmetry.space_group_name_H-M   'P 1'
#
loop_
_entity.id
_entity.type
_entity.pdbx_description
1 polymer ?
#
loop_
_entity_poly.entity_id
_entity_poly.type
_entity_poly.pdbx_seq_one_letter_code
_entity_poly.pdbx_strand_id
1 'polypeptide(L)'
;MPCSEILLKESEGFPMGGPALLDGIKVRLGVPVSQFQPKEEVEVGVVTQIPDLWRAAEDASRLYQLYLCDLQRNGLHERVISACAQIRRYAARGPGREAGLFTFSFELDALCILKNYEGAWRRLRLNEEIALGNRLRLSRRQWEADEVIWFEFNHAPLLYFLERYRQGCSLLEAWLDHWFRGGKVRSFNDVLFRVYNGDEEPANRCRVTLAHFYHRLDKCLREWTHWEAFVDGFHPRLFRLAGVRREALLMDSEHLAPFFLTRSWPSARNGRPPV
;
A
#
# COMPACT_ATOMS: atom_id res chain seq x y z
N MET A 1 25.55 -13.58 -18.83
CA MET A 1 24.75 -12.35 -18.96
C MET A 1 24.41 -11.88 -17.55
N PRO A 2 25.04 -10.82 -17.02
CA PRO A 2 24.79 -10.39 -15.65
C PRO A 2 23.76 -9.26 -15.65
N CYS A 3 22.60 -9.51 -15.03
CA CYS A 3 21.69 -8.43 -14.60
C CYS A 3 22.25 -7.89 -13.28
N SER A 4 22.72 -6.66 -13.37
CA SER A 4 23.33 -5.87 -12.32
C SER A 4 22.34 -5.49 -11.21
N GLU A 5 22.87 -5.58 -10.00
CA GLU A 5 22.46 -4.91 -8.77
C GLU A 5 21.86 -3.51 -9.00
N ILE A 6 20.66 -3.28 -8.48
CA ILE A 6 20.19 -1.93 -8.14
C ILE A 6 20.11 -1.84 -6.62
N LEU A 7 21.08 -1.09 -6.11
CA LEU A 7 21.29 -0.70 -4.73
C LEU A 7 20.04 -0.03 -4.13
N LEU A 8 19.53 -0.62 -3.05
CA LEU A 8 18.80 0.09 -2.01
C LEU A 8 19.78 1.06 -1.33
N LYS A 9 19.70 2.35 -1.68
CA LYS A 9 20.32 3.41 -0.87
C LYS A 9 19.30 3.98 0.10
N GLU A 10 19.72 3.90 1.35
CA GLU A 10 19.18 4.51 2.56
C GLU A 10 18.68 5.94 2.31
N SER A 11 17.40 6.20 2.65
CA SER A 11 16.94 7.55 2.91
C SER A 11 16.95 7.77 4.42
N GLU A 12 17.94 8.51 4.87
CA GLU A 12 18.06 9.07 6.21
C GLU A 12 16.86 9.96 6.57
N GLY A 13 16.68 10.16 7.88
CA GLY A 13 15.46 10.64 8.51
C GLY A 13 14.92 11.99 8.02
N PHE A 14 13.59 12.05 7.91
CA PHE A 14 12.85 13.31 7.86
C PHE A 14 12.26 13.62 9.25
N PRO A 15 12.57 14.78 9.85
CA PRO A 15 11.91 15.21 11.06
C PRO A 15 10.51 15.73 10.74
N MET A 16 9.51 15.16 11.41
CA MET A 16 8.16 15.71 11.51
C MET A 16 8.22 17.03 12.30
N GLY A 17 8.11 18.16 11.61
CA GLY A 17 7.93 19.49 12.20
C GLY A 17 6.55 20.06 11.84
N GLY A 18 5.80 20.47 12.86
CA GLY A 18 4.48 21.09 12.75
C GLY A 18 4.47 22.54 12.23
N PRO A 19 3.32 23.23 12.31
CA PRO A 19 2.97 24.35 11.45
C PRO A 19 3.41 25.69 12.04
N ALA A 20 4.29 26.42 11.35
CA ALA A 20 4.47 27.87 11.49
C ALA A 20 5.48 28.36 10.45
N LEU A 21 5.03 29.02 9.38
CA LEU A 21 5.78 30.06 8.65
C LEU A 21 4.98 30.50 7.41
N LEU A 22 3.91 31.25 7.64
CA LEU A 22 3.34 32.16 6.64
C LEU A 22 3.04 33.50 7.32
N ASP A 23 4.06 34.10 7.93
CA ASP A 23 4.07 35.50 8.27
C ASP A 23 5.36 36.09 7.72
N GLY A 24 5.24 37.04 6.79
CA GLY A 24 6.36 37.86 6.36
C GLY A 24 6.78 37.74 4.89
N ILE A 25 5.85 37.91 3.96
CA ILE A 25 6.21 38.47 2.64
C ILE A 25 5.45 39.79 2.48
N LYS A 26 6.06 40.88 2.96
CA LYS A 26 5.67 42.25 2.60
C LYS A 26 6.16 42.53 1.18
N VAL A 27 5.32 42.29 0.18
CA VAL A 27 5.53 42.86 -1.16
C VAL A 27 5.09 44.33 -1.11
N ARG A 28 6.08 45.24 -1.21
CA ARG A 28 5.84 46.66 -1.50
C ARG A 28 5.34 46.79 -2.94
N LEU A 29 4.04 46.98 -3.13
CA LEU A 29 3.49 47.56 -4.35
C LEU A 29 2.46 48.62 -3.94
N GLY A 30 2.76 49.88 -4.20
CA GLY A 30 1.91 51.03 -3.92
C GLY A 30 0.76 51.11 -4.91
N VAL A 31 -0.28 50.29 -4.71
CA VAL A 31 -1.56 50.42 -5.40
C VAL A 31 -2.67 50.42 -4.34
N PRO A 32 -3.54 51.43 -4.30
CA PRO A 32 -4.63 51.46 -3.33
C PRO A 32 -5.61 50.30 -3.56
N VAL A 33 -5.97 49.62 -2.47
CA VAL A 33 -6.83 48.42 -2.41
C VAL A 33 -8.27 48.67 -2.92
N SER A 34 -8.64 49.92 -3.21
CA SER A 34 -9.98 50.32 -3.67
C SER A 34 -10.28 50.05 -5.15
N GLN A 35 -9.37 49.43 -5.91
CA GLN A 35 -9.57 49.13 -7.33
C GLN A 35 -9.71 47.64 -7.67
N PHE A 36 -9.68 46.74 -6.67
CA PHE A 36 -10.04 45.34 -6.89
C PHE A 36 -11.57 45.20 -6.93
N GLN A 37 -12.16 45.44 -8.10
CA GLN A 37 -13.43 44.81 -8.43
C GLN A 37 -13.19 43.30 -8.55
N PRO A 38 -14.00 42.43 -7.92
CA PRO A 38 -13.94 41.00 -8.17
C PRO A 38 -14.44 40.78 -9.60
N LYS A 39 -13.52 40.85 -10.57
CA LYS A 39 -13.78 40.42 -11.93
C LYS A 39 -13.77 38.91 -11.93
N GLU A 40 -14.95 38.38 -12.19
CA GLU A 40 -15.23 37.05 -12.73
C GLU A 40 -14.78 35.91 -11.82
N GLU A 41 -15.77 35.23 -11.25
CA GLU A 41 -15.64 33.82 -10.91
C GLU A 41 -15.12 33.11 -12.16
N VAL A 42 -13.81 32.86 -12.20
CA VAL A 42 -13.23 31.91 -13.15
C VAL A 42 -13.87 30.58 -12.76
N GLU A 43 -14.85 30.13 -13.53
CA GLU A 43 -15.21 28.73 -13.56
C GLU A 43 -13.90 27.98 -13.77
N VAL A 44 -13.40 27.36 -12.69
CA VAL A 44 -12.26 26.45 -12.77
C VAL A 44 -12.78 25.25 -13.53
N GLY A 45 -12.77 25.36 -14.86
CA GLY A 45 -13.15 24.30 -15.76
C GLY A 45 -12.38 23.07 -15.33
N VAL A 46 -13.10 21.96 -15.10
CA VAL A 46 -12.48 20.70 -14.70
C VAL A 46 -11.48 20.34 -15.79
N VAL A 47 -10.19 20.52 -15.49
CA VAL A 47 -9.11 20.20 -16.44
C VAL A 47 -9.10 18.70 -16.64
N THR A 48 -9.77 18.24 -17.69
CA THR A 48 -9.97 16.81 -18.01
C THR A 48 -8.73 16.19 -18.65
N GLN A 49 -7.89 17.00 -19.29
CA GLN A 49 -6.68 16.55 -19.98
C GLN A 49 -5.42 16.91 -19.19
N ILE A 50 -4.54 15.94 -18.98
CA ILE A 50 -3.22 16.19 -18.37
C ILE A 50 -2.18 16.49 -19.48
N PRO A 51 -1.20 17.37 -19.23
CA PRO A 51 -0.08 17.61 -20.15
C PRO A 51 0.74 16.34 -20.38
N ASP A 52 1.30 16.18 -21.59
CA ASP A 52 2.25 15.11 -21.89
C ASP A 52 3.68 15.52 -21.47
N LEU A 53 4.02 15.22 -20.21
CA LEU A 53 5.33 15.54 -19.63
C LEU A 53 6.48 14.70 -20.20
N TRP A 54 6.20 13.54 -20.81
CA TRP A 54 7.26 12.66 -21.33
C TRP A 54 8.05 13.27 -22.48
N ARG A 55 7.49 14.31 -23.13
CA ARG A 55 8.14 15.04 -24.23
C ARG A 55 8.98 16.23 -23.75
N ALA A 56 8.79 16.67 -22.51
CA ALA A 56 9.24 18.00 -22.07
C ALA A 56 10.05 17.99 -20.77
N ALA A 57 10.00 16.91 -19.98
CA ALA A 57 10.65 16.86 -18.67
C ALA A 57 11.41 15.54 -18.46
N GLU A 58 12.67 15.64 -18.03
CA GLU A 58 13.49 14.49 -17.65
C GLU A 58 12.87 13.72 -16.46
N ASP A 59 12.20 14.43 -15.55
CA ASP A 59 11.58 13.89 -14.34
C ASP A 59 10.06 13.64 -14.46
N ALA A 60 9.56 13.39 -15.68
CA ALA A 60 8.12 13.24 -15.95
C ALA A 60 7.41 12.25 -15.02
N SER A 61 8.02 11.09 -14.73
CA SER A 61 7.46 10.08 -13.81
C SER A 61 7.20 10.63 -12.41
N ARG A 62 8.17 11.38 -11.85
CA ARG A 62 8.07 11.95 -10.50
C ARG A 62 6.97 13.01 -10.45
N LEU A 63 6.89 13.88 -11.45
CA LEU A 63 5.85 14.92 -11.52
C LEU A 63 4.45 14.31 -11.63
N TYR A 64 4.28 13.26 -12.44
CA TYR A 64 3.03 12.53 -12.50
C TYR A 64 2.67 11.85 -11.18
N GLN A 65 3.64 11.24 -10.48
CA GLN A 65 3.38 10.65 -9.15
C GLN A 65 2.89 11.70 -8.15
N LEU A 66 3.54 12.87 -8.10
CA LEU A 66 3.10 13.97 -7.23
C LEU A 66 1.68 14.43 -7.56
N TYR A 67 1.35 14.54 -8.84
CA TYR A 67 0.01 14.88 -9.29
C TYR A 67 -1.03 13.82 -8.87
N LEU A 68 -0.73 12.52 -9.06
CA LEU A 68 -1.63 11.44 -8.66
C LEU A 68 -1.81 11.37 -7.14
N CYS A 69 -0.75 11.61 -6.36
CA CYS A 69 -0.82 11.72 -4.90
C CYS A 69 -1.76 12.85 -4.46
N ASP A 70 -1.66 14.02 -5.10
CA ASP A 70 -2.53 15.16 -4.77
C ASP A 70 -4.00 14.85 -5.09
N LEU A 71 -4.27 14.27 -6.26
CA LEU A 71 -5.63 13.82 -6.61
C LEU A 71 -6.18 12.80 -5.59
N GLN A 72 -5.38 11.83 -5.17
CA GLN A 72 -5.79 10.85 -4.16
C GLN A 72 -6.08 11.49 -2.82
N ARG A 73 -5.22 12.41 -2.36
CA ARG A 73 -5.38 13.13 -1.10
C ARG A 73 -6.66 13.97 -1.07
N ASN A 74 -7.06 14.52 -2.22
CA ASN A 74 -8.29 15.29 -2.37
C ASN A 74 -9.52 14.42 -2.70
N GLY A 75 -9.42 13.08 -2.66
CA GLY A 75 -10.55 12.17 -2.89
C GLY A 75 -11.04 12.11 -4.35
N LEU A 76 -10.24 12.61 -5.31
CA LEU A 76 -10.62 12.71 -6.72
C LEU A 76 -10.36 11.38 -7.48
N HIS A 77 -10.93 10.28 -6.98
CA HIS A 77 -10.60 8.91 -7.42
C HIS A 77 -10.92 8.63 -8.89
N GLU A 78 -12.04 9.13 -9.42
CA GLU A 78 -12.35 9.01 -10.86
C GLU A 78 -11.32 9.75 -11.73
N ARG A 79 -10.86 10.92 -11.24
CA ARG A 79 -9.82 11.68 -11.92
C ARG A 79 -8.50 10.93 -11.92
N VAL A 80 -8.12 10.28 -10.80
CA VAL A 80 -6.94 9.41 -10.72
C VAL A 80 -6.99 8.33 -11.81
N ILE A 81 -8.11 7.62 -11.95
CA ILE A 81 -8.28 6.58 -12.98
C ILE A 81 -8.08 7.16 -14.38
N SER A 82 -8.75 8.27 -14.70
CA SER A 82 -8.63 8.93 -16.00
C SER A 82 -7.21 9.43 -16.29
N ALA A 83 -6.51 9.94 -15.27
CA ALA A 83 -5.14 10.45 -15.36
C ALA A 83 -4.16 9.30 -15.59
N CYS A 84 -4.24 8.22 -14.82
CA CYS A 84 -3.43 7.01 -15.03
C CYS A 84 -3.56 6.48 -16.46
N ALA A 85 -4.79 6.44 -17.01
CA ALA A 85 -5.02 6.04 -18.40
C ALA A 85 -4.39 7.00 -19.43
N GLN A 86 -4.40 8.31 -19.17
CA GLN A 86 -3.72 9.30 -20.02
C GLN A 86 -2.21 9.15 -19.96
N ILE A 87 -1.62 9.08 -18.76
CA ILE A 87 -0.17 8.93 -18.54
C ILE A 87 0.36 7.70 -19.30
N ARG A 88 -0.31 6.56 -19.17
CA ARG A 88 0.10 5.33 -19.86
C ARG A 88 -0.04 5.42 -21.38
N ARG A 89 -1.07 6.11 -21.89
CA ARG A 89 -1.21 6.36 -23.33
C ARG A 89 -0.05 7.23 -23.85
N TYR A 90 0.37 8.23 -23.09
CA TYR A 90 1.52 9.05 -23.45
C TYR A 90 2.83 8.26 -23.35
N ALA A 91 3.04 7.50 -22.28
CA ALA A 91 4.21 6.63 -22.12
C ALA A 91 4.35 5.65 -23.31
N ALA A 92 3.26 5.00 -23.71
CA ALA A 92 3.24 4.09 -24.85
C ALA A 92 3.57 4.75 -26.21
N ARG A 93 3.44 6.07 -26.32
CA ARG A 93 3.79 6.87 -27.52
C ARG A 93 5.16 7.53 -27.43
N GLY A 94 5.86 7.40 -26.31
CA GLY A 94 7.17 8.00 -26.06
C GLY A 94 8.13 6.97 -25.48
N PRO A 95 8.47 7.04 -24.18
CA PRO A 95 9.52 6.23 -23.56
C PRO A 95 9.25 4.73 -23.50
N GLY A 96 8.02 4.28 -23.79
CA GLY A 96 7.62 2.87 -23.77
C GLY A 96 6.54 2.58 -22.73
N ARG A 97 5.89 1.42 -22.87
CA ARG A 97 4.76 1.02 -21.99
C ARG A 97 5.18 0.85 -20.53
N GLU A 98 6.41 0.40 -20.29
CA GLU A 98 6.96 0.16 -18.96
C GLU A 98 7.10 1.44 -18.12
N ALA A 99 7.37 2.58 -18.77
CA ALA A 99 7.49 3.87 -18.08
C ALA A 99 6.20 4.29 -17.36
N GLY A 100 5.05 3.74 -17.76
CA GLY A 100 3.76 3.99 -17.10
C GLY A 100 3.41 3.02 -15.97
N LEU A 101 4.26 2.04 -15.64
CA LEU A 101 3.93 0.98 -14.68
C LEU A 101 3.68 1.51 -13.25
N PHE A 102 4.32 2.62 -12.86
CA PHE A 102 4.08 3.21 -11.54
C PHE A 102 2.62 3.64 -11.32
N THR A 103 1.85 3.89 -12.39
CA THR A 103 0.46 4.37 -12.30
C THR A 103 -0.53 3.29 -11.83
N PHE A 104 -0.14 2.02 -11.84
CA PHE A 104 -1.06 0.91 -11.56
C PHE A 104 -1.49 0.85 -10.10
N SER A 105 -0.59 1.09 -9.14
CA SER A 105 -0.95 1.13 -7.71
C SER A 105 -2.01 2.19 -7.44
N PHE A 106 -1.80 3.40 -7.97
CA PHE A 106 -2.75 4.52 -7.86
C PHE A 106 -4.13 4.20 -8.42
N GLU A 107 -4.18 3.59 -9.60
CA GLU A 107 -5.46 3.23 -10.24
C GLU A 107 -6.15 2.09 -9.49
N LEU A 108 -5.41 1.07 -9.02
CA LEU A 108 -5.97 -0.02 -8.22
C LEU A 108 -6.58 0.51 -6.91
N ASP A 109 -5.88 1.41 -6.21
CA ASP A 109 -6.39 2.02 -4.99
C ASP A 109 -7.66 2.83 -5.25
N ALA A 110 -7.67 3.67 -6.30
CA ALA A 110 -8.84 4.45 -6.68
C ALA A 110 -10.04 3.56 -7.04
N LEU A 111 -9.82 2.49 -7.81
CA LEU A 111 -10.88 1.54 -8.15
C LEU A 111 -11.42 0.80 -6.91
N CYS A 112 -10.56 0.43 -5.96
CA CYS A 112 -10.97 -0.22 -4.72
C CYS A 112 -11.78 0.72 -3.82
N ILE A 113 -11.38 1.99 -3.70
CA ILE A 113 -12.12 3.01 -2.93
C ILE A 113 -13.52 3.22 -3.52
N LEU A 114 -13.62 3.26 -4.86
CA LEU A 114 -14.89 3.33 -5.58
C LEU A 114 -15.65 1.99 -5.60
N LYS A 115 -15.18 0.97 -4.88
CA LYS A 115 -15.75 -0.39 -4.82
C LYS A 115 -15.90 -1.07 -6.19
N ASN A 116 -15.13 -0.64 -7.18
CA ASN A 116 -15.09 -1.23 -8.52
C ASN A 116 -14.05 -2.36 -8.58
N TYR A 117 -14.28 -3.43 -7.81
CA TYR A 117 -13.33 -4.53 -7.64
C TYR A 117 -13.10 -5.34 -8.92
N GLU A 118 -14.14 -5.55 -9.73
CA GLU A 118 -13.99 -6.21 -11.04
C GLU A 118 -13.19 -5.36 -12.04
N GLY A 119 -13.34 -4.03 -11.98
CA GLY A 119 -12.48 -3.09 -12.70
C GLY A 119 -11.02 -3.20 -12.24
N ALA A 120 -10.79 -3.19 -10.94
CA ALA A 120 -9.46 -3.36 -10.34
C ALA A 120 -8.83 -4.70 -10.76
N TRP A 121 -9.60 -5.77 -10.72
CA TRP A 121 -9.17 -7.10 -11.15
C TRP A 121 -8.71 -7.12 -12.60
N ARG A 122 -9.55 -6.65 -13.54
CA ARG A 122 -9.18 -6.57 -14.96
C ARG A 122 -7.92 -5.74 -15.17
N ARG A 123 -7.77 -4.65 -14.43
CA ARG A 123 -6.58 -3.79 -14.51
C ARG A 123 -5.32 -4.49 -14.00
N LEU A 124 -5.41 -5.23 -12.90
CA LEU A 124 -4.31 -6.05 -12.38
C LEU A 124 -3.88 -7.10 -13.40
N ARG A 125 -4.84 -7.84 -13.98
CA ARG A 125 -4.55 -8.88 -14.98
C ARG A 125 -3.85 -8.33 -16.23
N LEU A 126 -4.21 -7.11 -16.65
CA LEU A 126 -3.51 -6.42 -17.76
C LEU A 126 -2.10 -5.96 -17.35
N ASN A 127 -1.93 -5.52 -16.11
CA ASN A 127 -0.62 -5.10 -15.61
C ASN A 127 0.38 -6.26 -15.60
N GLU A 128 -0.05 -7.46 -15.21
CA GLU A 128 0.78 -8.67 -15.28
C GLU A 128 1.30 -8.92 -16.70
N GLU A 129 0.45 -8.80 -17.72
CA GLU A 129 0.87 -8.99 -19.12
C GLU A 129 1.93 -7.98 -19.56
N ILE A 130 1.87 -6.76 -19.03
CA ILE A 130 2.83 -5.70 -19.37
C ILE A 130 4.14 -5.90 -18.58
N ALA A 131 4.05 -6.19 -17.28
CA ALA A 131 5.20 -6.28 -16.40
C ALA A 131 5.95 -7.61 -16.49
N LEU A 132 5.23 -8.71 -16.74
CA LEU A 132 5.76 -10.08 -16.75
C LEU A 132 5.74 -10.72 -18.14
N GLY A 133 5.08 -10.08 -19.12
CA GLY A 133 4.88 -10.64 -20.46
C GLY A 133 3.80 -11.73 -20.53
N ASN A 134 3.27 -12.17 -19.39
CA ASN A 134 2.23 -13.20 -19.28
C ASN A 134 1.33 -12.96 -18.06
N ARG A 135 0.20 -13.67 -18.03
CA ARG A 135 -0.68 -13.71 -16.86
C ARG A 135 -0.26 -14.80 -15.88
N LEU A 136 -0.24 -14.48 -14.59
CA LEU A 136 0.03 -15.46 -13.54
C LEU A 136 -1.08 -16.51 -13.49
N ARG A 137 -0.72 -17.79 -13.45
CA ARG A 137 -1.71 -18.87 -13.35
C ARG A 137 -2.09 -19.10 -11.89
N LEU A 138 -3.19 -18.49 -11.47
CA LEU A 138 -3.65 -18.49 -10.07
C LEU A 138 -4.29 -19.81 -9.60
N SER A 139 -4.46 -20.79 -10.50
CA SER A 139 -5.00 -22.12 -10.18
C SER A 139 -3.91 -23.18 -10.00
N ARG A 140 -2.64 -22.81 -10.11
CA ARG A 140 -1.52 -23.74 -9.84
C ARG A 140 -1.51 -24.13 -8.36
N ARG A 141 -0.91 -25.29 -8.07
CA ARG A 141 -0.67 -25.73 -6.69
C ARG A 141 0.60 -25.15 -6.08
N GLN A 142 1.52 -24.70 -6.93
CA GLN A 142 2.83 -24.16 -6.54
C GLN A 142 3.19 -23.01 -7.49
N TRP A 143 3.87 -22.02 -6.94
CA TRP A 143 4.30 -20.80 -7.62
C TRP A 143 5.78 -20.56 -7.34
N GLU A 144 6.45 -19.89 -8.28
CA GLU A 144 7.84 -19.50 -8.12
C GLU A 144 7.98 -18.32 -7.16
N ALA A 145 9.18 -18.13 -6.60
CA ALA A 145 9.44 -17.12 -5.58
C ALA A 145 9.11 -15.68 -6.04
N ASP A 146 9.39 -15.36 -7.30
CA ASP A 146 9.13 -14.08 -7.94
C ASP A 146 7.63 -13.86 -8.21
N GLU A 147 6.90 -14.90 -8.61
CA GLU A 147 5.43 -14.86 -8.79
C GLU A 147 4.72 -14.55 -7.47
N VAL A 148 5.17 -15.18 -6.39
CA VAL A 148 4.55 -15.10 -5.06
C VAL A 148 4.54 -13.66 -4.51
N ILE A 149 5.56 -12.84 -4.82
CA ILE A 149 5.65 -11.44 -4.40
C ILE A 149 4.44 -10.61 -4.90
N TRP A 150 3.86 -10.98 -6.04
CA TRP A 150 2.70 -10.29 -6.61
C TRP A 150 1.39 -10.59 -5.88
N PHE A 151 1.34 -11.67 -5.09
CA PHE A 151 0.11 -12.09 -4.43
C PHE A 151 -0.25 -11.23 -3.23
N GLU A 152 0.75 -10.87 -2.44
CA GLU A 152 0.60 -10.17 -1.17
C GLU A 152 -0.18 -8.85 -1.31
N PHE A 153 0.26 -7.97 -2.21
CA PHE A 153 -0.29 -6.61 -2.29
C PHE A 153 -1.46 -6.48 -3.26
N ASN A 154 -1.53 -7.37 -4.26
CA ASN A 154 -2.42 -7.17 -5.40
C ASN A 154 -3.50 -8.25 -5.48
N HIS A 155 -3.12 -9.53 -5.58
CA HIS A 155 -4.07 -10.58 -5.90
C HIS A 155 -4.94 -10.98 -4.72
N ALA A 156 -4.32 -11.40 -3.61
CA ALA A 156 -5.06 -11.90 -2.47
C ALA A 156 -6.04 -10.84 -1.95
N PRO A 157 -5.63 -9.58 -1.69
CA PRO A 157 -6.56 -8.55 -1.27
C PRO A 157 -7.76 -8.31 -2.20
N LEU A 158 -7.53 -8.28 -3.52
CA LEU A 158 -8.64 -8.10 -4.46
C LEU A 158 -9.59 -9.31 -4.47
N LEU A 159 -9.06 -10.52 -4.37
CA LEU A 159 -9.87 -11.74 -4.29
C LEU A 159 -10.73 -11.77 -3.02
N TYR A 160 -10.30 -11.13 -1.92
CA TYR A 160 -11.15 -10.94 -0.74
C TYR A 160 -12.39 -10.12 -1.06
N PHE A 161 -12.22 -8.93 -1.65
CA PHE A 161 -13.34 -8.05 -2.00
C PHE A 161 -14.21 -8.57 -3.16
N LEU A 162 -13.69 -9.50 -3.95
CA LEU A 162 -14.45 -10.25 -4.96
C LEU A 162 -15.14 -11.50 -4.40
N GLU A 163 -15.07 -11.72 -3.09
CA GLU A 163 -15.66 -12.88 -2.41
C GLU A 163 -15.10 -14.24 -2.86
N ARG A 164 -13.91 -14.23 -3.49
CA ARG A 164 -13.19 -15.43 -3.94
C ARG A 164 -12.26 -15.94 -2.84
N TYR A 165 -12.83 -16.14 -1.65
CA TYR A 165 -12.08 -16.32 -0.40
C TYR A 165 -11.10 -17.49 -0.44
N ARG A 166 -11.52 -18.66 -0.93
CA ARG A 166 -10.66 -19.85 -0.99
C ARG A 166 -9.40 -19.60 -1.82
N GLN A 167 -9.56 -18.99 -2.99
CA GLN A 167 -8.44 -18.71 -3.88
C GLN A 167 -7.52 -17.62 -3.27
N GLY A 168 -8.10 -16.54 -2.76
CA GLY A 168 -7.33 -15.47 -2.11
C GLY A 168 -6.54 -15.97 -0.90
N CYS A 169 -7.16 -16.80 -0.08
CA CYS A 169 -6.54 -17.48 1.05
C CYS A 169 -5.33 -18.31 0.62
N SER A 170 -5.50 -19.19 -0.38
CA SER A 170 -4.40 -20.03 -0.87
C SER A 170 -3.23 -19.22 -1.44
N LEU A 171 -3.49 -18.09 -2.10
CA LEU A 171 -2.43 -17.21 -2.60
C LEU A 171 -1.68 -16.51 -1.44
N LEU A 172 -2.39 -16.08 -0.40
CA LEU A 172 -1.79 -15.45 0.77
C LEU A 172 -0.99 -16.45 1.61
N GLU A 173 -1.52 -17.67 1.80
CA GLU A 173 -0.79 -18.77 2.43
C GLU A 173 0.48 -19.11 1.64
N ALA A 174 0.42 -19.21 0.31
CA ALA A 174 1.61 -19.46 -0.50
C ALA A 174 2.68 -18.37 -0.32
N TRP A 175 2.26 -17.11 -0.16
CA TRP A 175 3.18 -16.01 0.16
C TRP A 175 3.80 -16.12 1.55
N LEU A 176 3.00 -16.44 2.56
CA LEU A 176 3.50 -16.66 3.91
C LEU A 176 4.44 -17.88 3.98
N ASP A 177 4.06 -19.00 3.36
CA ASP A 177 4.86 -20.22 3.26
C ASP A 177 6.24 -19.94 2.66
N HIS A 178 6.31 -19.12 1.60
CA HIS A 178 7.58 -18.72 1.01
C HIS A 178 8.47 -17.96 2.02
N TRP A 179 7.88 -17.09 2.83
CA TRP A 179 8.61 -16.39 3.89
C TRP A 179 9.16 -17.35 4.95
N PHE A 180 8.33 -18.26 5.47
CA PHE A 180 8.74 -19.23 6.51
C PHE A 180 9.77 -20.26 6.01
N ARG A 181 9.81 -20.58 4.72
CA ARG A 181 10.72 -21.58 4.14
C ARG A 181 12.13 -21.06 3.82
N GLY A 182 12.40 -19.76 3.87
CA GLY A 182 13.76 -19.26 3.63
C GLY A 182 13.89 -17.81 3.14
N GLY A 183 12.81 -17.03 3.08
CA GLY A 183 12.84 -15.65 2.60
C GLY A 183 13.37 -14.65 3.64
N LYS A 184 14.70 -14.48 3.75
CA LYS A 184 15.35 -13.40 4.54
C LYS A 184 15.13 -12.01 3.90
N VAL A 185 13.90 -11.52 3.80
CA VAL A 185 13.66 -10.22 3.12
C VAL A 185 12.87 -9.21 3.96
N ARG A 186 12.12 -9.63 4.99
CA ARG A 186 11.23 -8.71 5.73
C ARG A 186 11.26 -8.86 7.23
N SER A 187 10.93 -7.76 7.90
CA SER A 187 10.83 -7.73 9.36
C SER A 187 9.66 -8.60 9.82
N PHE A 188 9.75 -9.20 11.00
CA PHE A 188 8.64 -9.97 11.58
C PHE A 188 7.35 -9.13 11.67
N ASN A 189 7.48 -7.81 11.86
CA ASN A 189 6.34 -6.88 11.86
C ASN A 189 5.57 -6.89 10.54
N ASP A 190 6.25 -7.00 9.39
CA ASP A 190 5.57 -7.02 8.09
C ASP A 190 4.70 -8.27 7.94
N VAL A 191 5.19 -9.42 8.41
CA VAL A 191 4.42 -10.67 8.44
C VAL A 191 3.27 -10.60 9.44
N LEU A 192 3.54 -10.03 10.62
CA LEU A 192 2.54 -9.85 11.66
C LEU A 192 1.30 -9.11 11.12
N PHE A 193 1.50 -7.98 10.42
CA PHE A 193 0.42 -7.22 9.79
C PHE A 193 -0.29 -7.95 8.63
N ARG A 194 0.30 -9.02 8.08
CA ARG A 194 -0.32 -9.86 7.04
C ARG A 194 -1.10 -11.04 7.59
N VAL A 195 -0.76 -11.49 8.80
CA VAL A 195 -1.51 -12.52 9.49
C VAL A 195 -2.72 -11.92 10.20
N TYR A 196 -2.54 -10.80 10.90
CA TYR A 196 -3.59 -10.14 11.68
C TYR A 196 -3.32 -8.64 11.83
N ASN A 197 -4.37 -7.83 11.92
CA ASN A 197 -4.23 -6.37 12.14
C ASN A 197 -5.30 -5.77 13.07
N GLY A 198 -6.15 -6.59 13.67
CA GLY A 198 -7.21 -6.16 14.58
C GLY A 198 -8.48 -5.62 13.92
N ASP A 199 -8.52 -5.53 12.59
CA ASP A 199 -9.75 -5.17 11.90
C ASP A 199 -10.72 -6.35 11.88
N GLU A 200 -12.00 -6.09 12.13
CA GLU A 200 -13.07 -7.06 11.88
C GLU A 200 -13.30 -7.22 10.37
N GLU A 201 -13.37 -6.07 9.67
CA GLU A 201 -13.50 -5.99 8.22
C GLU A 201 -12.46 -5.01 7.65
N PRO A 202 -11.76 -5.36 6.56
CA PRO A 202 -10.69 -4.55 6.04
C PRO A 202 -11.26 -3.32 5.32
N ALA A 203 -10.89 -2.12 5.78
CA ALA A 203 -11.34 -0.86 5.17
C ALA A 203 -10.79 -0.63 3.75
N ASN A 204 -9.68 -1.28 3.39
CA ASN A 204 -9.09 -1.24 2.05
C ASN A 204 -8.22 -2.48 1.78
N ARG A 205 -7.82 -2.67 0.52
CA ARG A 205 -7.01 -3.82 0.07
C ARG A 205 -5.71 -4.02 0.85
N CYS A 206 -5.02 -2.95 1.26
CA CYS A 206 -3.75 -3.09 1.96
C CYS A 206 -3.91 -3.63 3.39
N ARG A 207 -5.14 -3.60 3.94
CA ARG A 207 -5.50 -4.09 5.27
C ARG A 207 -6.07 -5.52 5.28
N VAL A 208 -6.16 -6.18 4.13
CA VAL A 208 -6.57 -7.60 4.10
C VAL A 208 -5.45 -8.46 4.71
N THR A 209 -5.85 -9.44 5.53
CA THR A 209 -4.95 -10.34 6.27
C THR A 209 -5.43 -11.78 6.18
N LEU A 210 -4.60 -12.73 6.62
CA LEU A 210 -4.97 -14.15 6.68
C LEU A 210 -6.18 -14.37 7.60
N ALA A 211 -6.23 -13.66 8.74
CA ALA A 211 -7.35 -13.72 9.68
C ALA A 211 -8.69 -13.40 9.00
N HIS A 212 -8.74 -12.39 8.14
CA HIS A 212 -9.96 -12.04 7.41
C HIS A 212 -10.43 -13.18 6.50
N PHE A 213 -9.52 -13.82 5.76
CA PHE A 213 -9.88 -14.97 4.93
C PHE A 213 -10.37 -16.15 5.77
N TYR A 214 -9.68 -16.44 6.86
CA TYR A 214 -10.01 -17.54 7.75
C TYR A 214 -11.38 -17.34 8.39
N HIS A 215 -11.68 -16.13 8.84
CA HIS A 215 -13.00 -15.76 9.33
C HIS A 215 -14.10 -16.01 8.29
N ARG A 216 -13.91 -15.54 7.05
CA ARG A 216 -14.87 -15.77 5.94
C ARG A 216 -15.01 -17.24 5.53
N LEU A 217 -14.02 -18.07 5.85
CA LEU A 217 -13.97 -19.50 5.53
C LEU A 217 -14.36 -20.39 6.71
N ASP A 218 -14.76 -19.82 7.84
CA ASP A 218 -15.04 -20.53 9.10
C ASP A 218 -13.86 -21.40 9.55
N LYS A 219 -12.66 -20.82 9.50
CA LYS A 219 -11.39 -21.45 9.90
C LYS A 219 -10.75 -20.72 11.07
N CYS A 220 -10.05 -21.47 11.92
CA CYS A 220 -9.22 -20.91 12.98
C CYS A 220 -7.78 -20.68 12.49
N LEU A 221 -7.15 -19.55 12.84
CA LEU A 221 -5.74 -19.27 12.47
C LEU A 221 -4.77 -20.36 12.93
N ARG A 222 -5.13 -21.10 14.00
CA ARG A 222 -4.35 -22.25 14.50
C ARG A 222 -4.28 -23.41 13.52
N GLU A 223 -5.19 -23.47 12.54
CA GLU A 223 -5.18 -24.47 11.47
C GLU A 223 -4.15 -24.16 10.38
N TRP A 224 -3.57 -22.95 10.39
CA TRP A 224 -2.51 -22.60 9.46
C TRP A 224 -1.23 -23.36 9.80
N THR A 225 -0.64 -24.03 8.80
CA THR A 225 0.54 -24.90 8.94
C THR A 225 1.73 -24.25 9.67
N HIS A 226 1.90 -22.93 9.54
CA HIS A 226 3.02 -22.20 10.16
C HIS A 226 2.62 -21.45 11.44
N TRP A 227 1.45 -21.73 12.04
CA TRP A 227 0.98 -21.05 13.23
C TRP A 227 1.99 -21.07 14.39
N GLU A 228 2.54 -22.23 14.73
CA GLU A 228 3.52 -22.35 15.82
C GLU A 228 4.79 -21.57 15.51
N ALA A 229 5.34 -21.72 14.30
CA ALA A 229 6.52 -20.99 13.86
C ALA A 229 6.29 -19.46 13.85
N PHE A 230 5.08 -19.03 13.50
CA PHE A 230 4.68 -17.63 13.54
C PHE A 230 4.68 -17.10 14.97
N VAL A 231 4.07 -17.83 15.92
CA VAL A 231 4.07 -17.46 17.34
C VAL A 231 5.50 -17.43 17.91
N ASP A 232 6.37 -18.33 17.46
CA ASP A 232 7.79 -18.37 17.86
C ASP A 232 8.63 -17.21 17.33
N GLY A 233 8.19 -16.59 16.25
CA GLY A 233 8.84 -15.40 15.72
C GLY A 233 8.64 -14.14 16.59
N PHE A 234 7.68 -14.15 17.53
CA PHE A 234 7.47 -13.02 18.43
C PHE A 234 8.64 -12.86 19.40
N HIS A 235 9.17 -11.63 19.48
CA HIS A 235 10.19 -11.31 20.48
C HIS A 235 9.59 -11.44 21.92
N PRO A 236 10.27 -12.08 22.89
CA PRO A 236 9.73 -12.31 24.25
C PRO A 236 9.25 -11.05 24.99
N ARG A 237 9.83 -9.89 24.67
CA ARG A 237 9.38 -8.58 25.19
C ARG A 237 7.94 -8.25 24.79
N LEU A 238 7.49 -8.63 23.60
CA LEU A 238 6.13 -8.36 23.14
C LEU A 238 5.10 -9.08 24.01
N PHE A 239 5.33 -10.35 24.34
CA PHE A 239 4.47 -11.11 25.27
C PHE A 239 4.37 -10.44 26.64
N ARG A 240 5.50 -9.99 27.20
CA ARG A 240 5.52 -9.26 28.47
C ARG A 240 4.75 -7.95 28.42
N LEU A 241 4.86 -7.19 27.31
CA LEU A 241 4.16 -5.92 27.14
C LEU A 241 2.65 -6.11 26.90
N ALA A 242 2.27 -7.15 26.16
CA ALA A 242 0.87 -7.47 25.88
C ALA A 242 0.16 -8.13 27.07
N GLY A 243 0.90 -8.63 28.07
CA GLY A 243 0.33 -9.38 29.20
C GLY A 243 -0.19 -10.77 28.81
N VAL A 244 0.25 -11.29 27.66
CA VAL A 244 -0.19 -12.57 27.08
C VAL A 244 0.93 -13.60 27.23
N ARG A 245 0.61 -14.80 27.70
CA ARG A 245 1.56 -15.92 27.72
C ARG A 245 1.65 -16.56 26.33
N ARG A 246 2.84 -17.01 25.92
CA ARG A 246 3.05 -17.67 24.63
C ARG A 246 2.13 -18.88 24.45
N GLU A 247 1.99 -19.68 25.49
CA GLU A 247 1.16 -20.89 25.49
C GLU A 247 -0.32 -20.56 25.31
N ALA A 248 -0.78 -19.45 25.89
CA ALA A 248 -2.15 -18.98 25.70
C ALA A 248 -2.40 -18.59 24.23
N LEU A 249 -1.43 -17.90 23.62
CA LEU A 249 -1.51 -17.56 22.19
C LEU A 249 -1.50 -18.80 21.30
N LEU A 250 -0.63 -19.78 21.57
CA LEU A 250 -0.62 -21.04 20.80
C LEU A 250 -1.98 -21.77 20.87
N MET A 251 -2.60 -21.77 22.05
CA MET A 251 -3.89 -22.42 22.28
C MET A 251 -5.06 -21.64 21.72
N ASP A 252 -4.97 -20.32 21.61
CA ASP A 252 -6.08 -19.47 21.17
C ASP A 252 -5.57 -18.21 20.44
N SER A 253 -5.90 -18.14 19.16
CA SER A 253 -5.51 -17.04 18.27
C SER A 253 -6.15 -15.70 18.62
N GLU A 254 -7.22 -15.66 19.41
CA GLU A 254 -7.85 -14.40 19.86
C GLU A 254 -6.91 -13.57 20.74
N HIS A 255 -5.92 -14.22 21.37
CA HIS A 255 -4.86 -13.56 22.13
C HIS A 255 -3.88 -12.75 21.25
N LEU A 256 -4.08 -12.69 19.92
CA LEU A 256 -3.37 -11.74 19.04
C LEU A 256 -3.82 -10.29 19.27
N ALA A 257 -5.08 -10.04 19.62
CA ALA A 257 -5.63 -8.68 19.68
C ALA A 257 -4.80 -7.71 20.58
N PRO A 258 -4.35 -8.09 21.79
CA PRO A 258 -3.54 -7.21 22.65
C PRO A 258 -2.24 -6.69 22.03
N PHE A 259 -1.66 -7.42 21.06
CA PHE A 259 -0.44 -6.98 20.36
C PHE A 259 -0.67 -5.79 19.43
N PHE A 260 -1.93 -5.51 19.05
CA PHE A 260 -2.31 -4.46 18.10
C PHE A 260 -3.11 -3.31 18.73
N LEU A 261 -3.58 -3.50 19.97
CA LEU A 261 -4.37 -2.50 20.71
C LEU A 261 -3.50 -1.49 21.50
N THR A 262 -2.17 -1.62 21.50
CA THR A 262 -1.28 -0.71 22.23
C THR A 262 -1.12 0.64 21.52
N ARG A 263 -2.13 1.50 21.67
CA ARG A 263 -2.10 2.95 21.38
C ARG A 263 -1.18 3.76 22.31
N SER A 264 -0.33 3.12 23.11
CA SER A 264 0.65 3.80 23.95
C SER A 264 1.90 2.95 24.05
N TRP A 265 2.68 2.87 22.96
CA TRP A 265 4.11 2.68 23.12
C TRP A 265 4.64 3.96 23.74
N PRO A 266 5.19 3.95 24.98
CA PRO A 266 5.91 5.09 25.48
C PRO A 266 7.09 5.28 24.52
N SER A 267 7.03 6.32 23.71
CA SER A 267 8.23 6.84 23.07
C SER A 267 9.25 7.00 24.19
N ALA A 268 10.41 6.36 24.07
CA ALA A 268 11.52 6.56 24.97
C ALA A 268 11.93 8.04 24.91
N ARG A 269 11.24 8.89 25.68
CA ARG A 269 11.64 10.25 25.99
C ARG A 269 12.17 10.23 27.41
N ASN A 270 13.50 10.15 27.49
CA ASN A 270 14.34 10.89 28.43
C ASN A 270 13.65 11.34 29.72
N GLY A 271 13.53 10.44 30.69
CA GLY A 271 13.34 10.78 32.09
C GLY A 271 14.69 10.78 32.80
N ARG A 272 15.46 11.89 32.70
CA ARG A 272 16.40 12.20 33.78
C ARG A 272 15.58 12.63 34.99
N PRO A 273 15.87 12.16 36.21
CA PRO A 273 15.23 12.70 37.39
C PRO A 273 15.72 14.14 37.62
N PRO A 274 14.87 15.03 38.15
CA PRO A 274 15.36 16.31 38.63
C PRO A 274 16.22 16.07 39.88
N VAL A 275 17.38 16.71 39.86
CA VAL A 275 18.42 16.92 40.90
C VAL A 275 18.21 16.24 42.24
#